data_AF-A0A3R9UWI5-F1
#
_entry.id   AF-A0A3R9UWI5-F1
#
_cell.length_a   1.000
_cell.length_b   1.000
_cell.length_c   1.000
_cell.angle_alpha   90.00
_cell.angle_beta   90.00
_cell.angle_gamma   90.00
#
_symmetry.space_group_name_H-M   'P 1'
#
loop_
_entity.id
_entity.type
_entity.pdbx_description
1 polymer ?
#
loop_
_entity_poly.entity_id
_entity_poly.type
_entity_poly.pdbx_seq_one_letter_code
_entity_poly.pdbx_strand_id
1 'polypeptide(L)'
;MVTDTRTGCVHLLSCPSGTPEAPEAAHEGGQFSTSRPQTEPHSFGEQMTSFSIETARLQLRPYTTEEAEHVVAGSREGRNWSAGYPRADDQDVARIFLGLPAGGDPLFAPLQITLLSSGEVIGGIGFFGPPDETGTVGLGYGVAPEVEGRGYATEALRALLDRAFSTGGVRRALADTDHGNLGSQRVLEKAGLRRISSDDTLHHYALSAPTTDAGREDTPVRTLTYYVATTLDGFIAGPDGGDPTGTVFDVTPDYVAHVTAHYPETLPGPARQAMGVTAEGTRFDTVLEGRRSYQVGLDAGVTDAYPHLRHYVFSRTLTTAPDPAVQVVAGDPVATVRELKAQQGKGIWLVGGAELAGALYAEIDELVLKVNPVTVGSGIPLFAGKRGADLRSFALTDHTVLPSGVAFLTYARR
;
A
#
# COMPACT_ATOMS: atom_id res chain seq x y z
N MET A 1 17.30 -18.83 41.95
CA MET A 1 16.90 -19.09 40.56
C MET A 1 16.61 -17.72 39.96
N VAL A 2 17.51 -17.22 39.12
CA VAL A 2 17.41 -15.89 38.51
C VAL A 2 16.62 -16.08 37.22
N THR A 3 15.39 -15.59 37.19
CA THR A 3 14.57 -15.49 35.98
C THR A 3 15.11 -14.32 35.16
N ASP A 4 15.81 -14.65 34.06
CA ASP A 4 16.27 -13.66 33.09
C ASP A 4 15.04 -13.04 32.40
N THR A 5 14.91 -11.72 32.50
CA THR A 5 13.75 -10.92 32.11
C THR A 5 14.02 -10.12 30.82
N ARG A 6 14.93 -10.62 29.98
CA ARG A 6 15.42 -9.93 28.77
C ARG A 6 15.12 -10.67 27.46
N THR A 7 14.02 -11.42 27.39
CA THR A 7 13.66 -12.18 26.19
C THR A 7 12.72 -11.36 25.30
N GLY A 8 13.05 -11.23 24.00
CA GLY A 8 12.11 -10.75 22.97
C GLY A 8 10.93 -11.72 22.86
N CYS A 9 9.69 -11.21 22.82
CA CYS A 9 8.45 -11.99 22.88
C CYS A 9 8.18 -12.89 21.66
N VAL A 10 7.29 -13.90 21.68
CA VAL A 10 5.87 -13.94 22.11
C VAL A 10 5.43 -15.38 22.50
N HIS A 11 4.51 -15.51 23.47
CA HIS A 11 3.74 -16.73 23.75
C HIS A 11 2.60 -16.94 22.72
N LEU A 12 2.53 -18.13 22.12
CA LEU A 12 1.50 -18.55 21.15
C LEU A 12 0.07 -18.14 21.56
N LEU A 13 -0.54 -17.21 20.81
CA LEU A 13 -1.99 -16.98 20.85
C LEU A 13 -2.69 -18.25 20.34
N SER A 14 -3.48 -18.88 21.21
CA SER A 14 -4.24 -20.09 20.93
C SER A 14 -5.18 -19.92 19.72
N CYS A 15 -4.94 -20.69 18.66
CA CYS A 15 -5.91 -20.91 17.59
C CYS A 15 -7.07 -21.79 18.10
N PRO A 16 -8.34 -21.46 17.84
CA PRO A 16 -9.45 -22.35 18.18
C PRO A 16 -9.41 -23.61 17.30
N SER A 17 -9.23 -24.76 17.93
CA SER A 17 -9.23 -26.07 17.29
C SER A 17 -10.61 -26.41 16.72
N GLY A 18 -10.74 -26.35 15.39
CA GLY A 18 -11.86 -26.92 14.64
C GLY A 18 -11.32 -27.84 13.55
N THR A 19 -11.22 -29.13 13.84
CA THR A 19 -10.92 -30.17 12.84
C THR A 19 -12.17 -30.46 11.99
N PRO A 20 -12.09 -30.41 10.65
CA PRO A 20 -13.04 -31.14 9.81
C PRO A 20 -12.49 -32.55 9.56
N GLU A 21 -13.28 -33.56 9.92
CA GLU A 21 -13.10 -34.95 9.50
C GLU A 21 -13.08 -35.06 7.97
N ALA A 22 -12.10 -35.80 7.43
CA ALA A 22 -12.07 -36.21 6.04
C ALA A 22 -12.89 -37.50 5.84
N PRO A 23 -13.71 -37.62 4.79
CA PRO A 23 -14.41 -38.87 4.50
C PRO A 23 -13.50 -39.86 3.76
N GLU A 24 -13.60 -41.11 4.20
CA GLU A 24 -12.99 -42.31 3.67
C GLU A 24 -13.67 -42.72 2.34
N ALA A 25 -12.91 -43.00 1.28
CA ALA A 25 -13.44 -43.64 0.06
C ALA A 25 -12.41 -44.55 -0.64
N ALA A 26 -12.66 -45.84 -0.47
CA ALA A 26 -12.53 -46.98 -1.39
C ALA A 26 -11.42 -47.05 -2.46
N HIS A 27 -10.67 -48.16 -2.36
CA HIS A 27 -9.92 -48.83 -3.42
C HIS A 27 -10.80 -49.19 -4.62
N GLU A 28 -10.29 -48.98 -5.84
CA GLU A 28 -10.43 -49.93 -6.96
C GLU A 28 -9.30 -49.74 -7.99
N GLY A 29 -8.81 -50.86 -8.53
CA GLY A 29 -7.55 -50.95 -9.27
C GLY A 29 -7.65 -50.69 -10.77
N GLY A 30 -6.48 -50.43 -11.37
CA GLY A 30 -6.28 -50.41 -12.81
C GLY A 30 -4.81 -50.29 -13.16
N GLN A 31 -4.17 -51.43 -13.47
CA GLN A 31 -2.82 -51.49 -14.05
C GLN A 31 -2.85 -50.99 -15.49
N PHE A 32 -1.91 -50.11 -15.90
CA PHE A 32 -1.36 -50.13 -17.26
C PHE A 32 0.02 -49.46 -17.36
N SER A 33 0.96 -50.26 -17.89
CA SER A 33 2.09 -49.98 -18.77
C SER A 33 3.22 -49.02 -18.37
N THR A 34 4.41 -49.62 -18.34
CA THR A 34 5.75 -49.04 -18.25
C THR A 34 6.16 -48.29 -19.51
N SER A 35 6.49 -47.00 -19.39
CA SER A 35 7.56 -46.39 -20.18
C SER A 35 8.11 -45.16 -19.45
N ARG A 36 9.43 -45.18 -19.21
CA ARG A 36 10.23 -44.14 -18.57
C ARG A 36 10.71 -43.18 -19.67
N PRO A 37 10.50 -41.86 -19.57
CA PRO A 37 11.46 -40.91 -20.10
C PRO A 37 12.42 -40.54 -18.97
N GLN A 38 13.71 -40.75 -19.20
CA GLN A 38 14.76 -40.17 -18.38
C GLN A 38 14.59 -38.64 -18.42
N THR A 39 14.31 -38.03 -17.27
CA THR A 39 14.42 -36.60 -17.07
C THR A 39 15.54 -36.39 -16.07
N GLU A 40 16.56 -35.68 -16.52
CA GLU A 40 17.69 -35.14 -15.76
C GLU A 40 17.25 -34.60 -14.38
N PRO A 41 18.09 -34.72 -13.33
CA PRO A 41 17.79 -34.17 -12.02
C PRO A 41 17.97 -32.65 -12.06
N HIS A 42 16.99 -31.93 -12.61
CA HIS A 42 16.95 -30.48 -12.50
C HIS A 42 16.59 -30.11 -11.06
N SER A 43 17.63 -29.82 -10.30
CA SER A 43 17.70 -28.77 -9.27
C SER A 43 16.44 -28.53 -8.43
N PHE A 44 16.29 -29.30 -7.36
CA PHE A 44 15.33 -28.99 -6.28
C PHE A 44 15.98 -28.29 -5.08
N GLY A 45 17.31 -28.11 -5.08
CA GLY A 45 18.06 -27.40 -4.03
C GLY A 45 18.25 -25.90 -4.27
N GLU A 46 18.11 -25.41 -5.51
CA GLU A 46 18.43 -24.00 -5.84
C GLU A 46 17.29 -23.02 -5.52
N GLN A 47 16.03 -23.44 -5.43
CA GLN A 47 14.94 -22.48 -5.21
C GLN A 47 14.86 -21.97 -3.77
N MET A 48 15.28 -22.75 -2.78
CA MET A 48 15.31 -22.32 -1.37
C MET A 48 16.50 -21.40 -1.04
N THR A 49 17.52 -21.35 -1.91
CA THR A 49 18.74 -20.54 -1.72
C THR A 49 18.69 -19.17 -2.40
N SER A 50 17.64 -18.84 -3.16
CA SER A 50 17.53 -17.56 -3.88
C SER A 50 16.72 -16.47 -3.17
N PHE A 51 15.89 -16.83 -2.18
CA PHE A 51 15.11 -15.84 -1.43
C PHE A 51 15.96 -15.15 -0.37
N SER A 52 16.07 -13.83 -0.47
CA SER A 52 16.64 -12.98 0.58
C SER A 52 15.99 -11.61 0.60
N ILE A 53 16.00 -10.96 1.76
CA ILE A 53 15.68 -9.55 1.92
C ILE A 53 16.96 -8.83 2.32
N GLU A 54 17.44 -7.93 1.48
CA GLU A 54 18.63 -7.13 1.75
C GLU A 54 18.27 -5.74 2.23
N THR A 55 19.06 -5.23 3.18
CA THR A 55 18.98 -3.87 3.69
C THR A 55 20.35 -3.20 3.56
N ALA A 56 20.51 -1.99 4.11
CA ALA A 56 21.79 -1.30 4.09
C ALA A 56 22.91 -2.08 4.80
N ARG A 57 22.56 -2.88 5.83
CA ARG A 57 23.55 -3.59 6.68
C ARG A 57 23.29 -5.08 6.82
N LEU A 58 22.11 -5.56 6.44
CA LEU A 58 21.62 -6.89 6.78
C LEU A 58 21.19 -7.67 5.54
N GLN A 59 21.31 -8.99 5.64
CA GLN A 59 20.62 -9.94 4.78
C GLN A 59 19.72 -10.82 5.66
N LEU A 60 18.44 -10.91 5.31
CA LEU A 60 17.48 -11.82 5.92
C LEU A 60 17.27 -12.99 4.97
N ARG A 61 17.57 -14.21 5.41
CA ARG A 61 17.38 -15.42 4.60
C ARG A 61 16.87 -16.58 5.44
N PRO A 62 16.11 -17.52 4.86
CA PRO A 62 15.79 -18.77 5.51
C PRO A 62 17.08 -19.51 5.90
N TYR A 63 17.08 -20.15 7.06
CA TYR A 63 18.12 -21.13 7.35
C TYR A 63 17.83 -22.46 6.65
N THR A 64 18.87 -23.20 6.29
CA THR A 64 18.71 -24.56 5.76
C THR A 64 18.24 -25.51 6.86
N THR A 65 17.77 -26.71 6.49
CA THR A 65 17.43 -27.78 7.46
C THR A 65 18.62 -28.09 8.38
N GLU A 66 19.82 -28.17 7.82
CA GLU A 66 21.06 -28.39 8.59
C GLU A 66 21.30 -27.25 9.59
N GLU A 67 21.18 -25.99 9.15
CA GLU A 67 21.32 -24.83 10.04
C GLU A 67 20.25 -24.83 11.14
N ALA A 68 19.01 -25.23 10.84
CA ALA A 68 17.94 -25.39 11.83
C ALA A 68 18.30 -26.43 12.88
N GLU A 69 18.83 -27.59 12.50
CA GLU A 69 19.29 -28.63 13.42
C GLU A 69 20.40 -28.12 14.35
N HIS A 70 21.33 -27.32 13.82
CA HIS A 70 22.36 -26.65 14.64
C HIS A 70 21.77 -25.62 15.59
N VAL A 71 20.77 -24.85 15.15
CA VAL A 71 20.04 -23.91 16.02
C VAL A 71 19.42 -24.69 17.16
N VAL A 72 18.66 -25.76 16.89
CA VAL A 72 18.03 -26.62 17.90
C VAL A 72 19.05 -27.21 18.87
N ALA A 73 20.22 -27.63 18.39
CA ALA A 73 21.30 -28.17 19.22
C ALA A 73 22.00 -27.10 20.07
N GLY A 74 21.78 -25.80 19.81
CA GLY A 74 22.54 -24.72 20.44
C GLY A 74 24.03 -24.71 20.06
N SER A 75 24.41 -25.42 18.99
CA SER A 75 25.80 -25.61 18.61
C SER A 75 26.24 -24.59 17.56
N ARG A 76 27.28 -23.82 17.90
CA ARG A 76 27.92 -22.84 17.00
C ARG A 76 29.13 -23.40 16.25
N GLU A 77 29.40 -24.70 16.36
CA GLU A 77 30.60 -25.31 15.79
C GLU A 77 30.63 -25.11 14.27
N GLY A 78 31.72 -24.50 13.77
CA GLY A 78 31.89 -24.21 12.35
C GLY A 78 30.96 -23.12 11.79
N ARG A 79 30.20 -22.40 12.64
CA ARG A 79 29.25 -21.36 12.22
C ARG A 79 29.76 -19.97 12.59
N ASN A 80 29.59 -19.02 11.68
CA ASN A 80 29.87 -17.61 11.92
C ASN A 80 28.65 -16.96 12.60
N TRP A 81 28.37 -17.39 13.84
CA TRP A 81 27.22 -16.92 14.63
C TRP A 81 27.70 -16.12 15.81
N SER A 82 26.93 -15.09 16.17
CA SER A 82 27.26 -14.23 17.29
C SER A 82 27.24 -14.98 18.62
N ALA A 83 27.92 -14.41 19.62
CA ALA A 83 28.15 -15.10 20.88
C ALA A 83 26.84 -15.49 21.60
N GLY A 84 25.83 -14.62 21.53
CA GLY A 84 24.51 -14.85 22.09
C GLY A 84 23.47 -15.48 21.15
N TYR A 85 23.87 -16.07 20.02
CA TYR A 85 22.97 -16.81 19.10
C TYR A 85 23.40 -18.28 18.97
N PRO A 86 22.47 -19.25 18.98
CA PRO A 86 21.01 -19.11 19.09
C PRO A 86 20.55 -18.95 20.54
N ARG A 87 19.44 -18.23 20.72
CA ARG A 87 18.74 -18.07 21.99
C ARG A 87 17.70 -19.19 22.16
N ALA A 88 17.08 -19.28 23.33
CA ALA A 88 16.07 -20.31 23.62
C ALA A 88 14.84 -20.22 22.70
N ASP A 89 14.38 -19.00 22.41
CA ASP A 89 13.31 -18.71 21.46
C ASP A 89 13.69 -19.07 20.03
N ASP A 90 14.95 -18.82 19.63
CA ASP A 90 15.45 -19.25 18.31
C ASP A 90 15.41 -20.79 18.17
N GLN A 91 15.71 -21.53 19.26
CA GLN A 91 15.60 -22.99 19.29
C GLN A 91 14.15 -23.48 19.18
N ASP A 92 13.21 -22.80 19.83
CA ASP A 92 11.79 -23.13 19.77
C ASP A 92 11.26 -22.97 18.33
N VAL A 93 11.59 -21.86 17.68
CA VAL A 93 11.22 -21.59 16.28
C VAL A 93 11.85 -22.62 15.33
N ALA A 94 13.11 -22.99 15.54
CA ALA A 94 13.78 -24.01 14.72
C ALA A 94 13.15 -25.41 14.86
N ARG A 95 12.71 -25.80 16.07
CA ARG A 95 11.97 -27.05 16.28
C ARG A 95 10.64 -27.06 15.54
N ILE A 96 9.91 -25.95 15.54
CA ILE A 96 8.65 -25.83 14.78
C ILE A 96 8.92 -25.96 13.28
N PHE A 97 9.93 -25.24 12.76
CA PHE A 97 10.30 -25.30 11.35
C PHE A 97 10.64 -26.72 10.87
N LEU A 98 11.44 -27.47 11.65
CA LEU A 98 11.80 -28.85 11.31
C LEU A 98 10.60 -29.81 11.30
N GLY A 99 9.51 -29.47 11.98
CA GLY A 99 8.27 -30.25 12.00
C GLY A 99 7.29 -29.91 10.87
N LEU A 100 7.52 -28.85 10.10
CA LEU A 100 6.62 -28.42 9.01
C LEU A 100 6.94 -29.16 7.69
N PRO A 101 5.93 -29.45 6.86
CA PRO A 101 6.16 -29.99 5.52
C PRO A 101 7.03 -29.05 4.68
N ALA A 102 7.93 -29.62 3.88
CA ALA A 102 8.69 -28.85 2.90
C ALA A 102 7.77 -28.23 1.84
N GLY A 103 8.12 -27.05 1.33
CA GLY A 103 7.43 -26.43 0.18
C GLY A 103 6.52 -25.23 0.49
N GLY A 104 6.69 -24.56 1.64
CA GLY A 104 6.03 -23.28 1.94
C GLY A 104 6.70 -22.07 1.29
N ASP A 105 5.99 -20.94 1.26
CA ASP A 105 6.55 -19.66 0.81
C ASP A 105 7.70 -19.22 1.75
N PRO A 106 8.92 -19.01 1.23
CA PRO A 106 10.09 -18.69 2.04
C PRO A 106 9.98 -17.36 2.81
N LEU A 107 9.05 -16.47 2.45
CA LEU A 107 8.79 -15.24 3.22
C LEU A 107 8.21 -15.53 4.61
N PHE A 108 7.45 -16.62 4.77
CA PHE A 108 6.83 -17.02 6.03
C PHE A 108 7.62 -18.10 6.77
N ALA A 109 8.82 -18.43 6.26
CA ALA A 109 9.79 -19.25 6.99
C ALA A 109 10.56 -18.38 8.00
N PRO A 110 11.11 -18.99 9.06
CA PRO A 110 12.04 -18.30 9.95
C PRO A 110 13.30 -17.87 9.20
N LEU A 111 13.73 -16.63 9.42
CA LEU A 111 14.87 -16.02 8.74
C LEU A 111 16.00 -15.74 9.73
N GLN A 112 17.24 -15.97 9.30
CA GLN A 112 18.44 -15.50 9.99
C GLN A 112 18.71 -14.04 9.62
N ILE A 113 19.11 -13.25 10.62
CA ILE A 113 19.61 -11.89 10.44
C ILE A 113 21.13 -11.96 10.31
N THR A 114 21.66 -11.70 9.11
CA THR A 114 23.10 -11.77 8.84
C THR A 114 23.67 -10.37 8.56
N LEU A 115 24.82 -10.03 9.15
CA LEU A 115 25.55 -8.80 8.83
C LEU A 115 26.24 -8.91 7.47
N LEU A 116 25.95 -7.99 6.55
CA LEU A 116 26.59 -7.95 5.23
C LEU A 116 28.11 -7.72 5.32
N SER A 117 28.56 -6.97 6.33
CA SER A 117 29.98 -6.61 6.49
C SER A 117 30.88 -7.78 6.91
N SER A 118 30.34 -8.79 7.58
CA SER A 118 31.11 -9.87 8.20
C SER A 118 30.60 -11.27 7.88
N GLY A 119 29.38 -11.40 7.33
CA GLY A 119 28.68 -12.68 7.18
C GLY A 119 28.27 -13.30 8.52
N GLU A 120 28.33 -12.56 9.63
CA GLU A 120 27.97 -13.05 10.96
C GLU A 120 26.45 -13.07 11.13
N VAL A 121 25.90 -14.20 11.57
CA VAL A 121 24.48 -14.30 11.97
C VAL A 121 24.33 -13.75 13.38
N ILE A 122 23.50 -12.75 13.51
CA ILE A 122 23.34 -11.97 14.75
C ILE A 122 21.95 -12.12 15.38
N GLY A 123 21.05 -12.93 14.80
CA GLY A 123 19.70 -13.09 15.32
C GLY A 123 18.76 -13.83 14.38
N GLY A 124 17.50 -13.93 14.80
CA GLY A 124 16.40 -14.53 14.06
C GLY A 124 15.22 -13.57 13.94
N ILE A 125 14.45 -13.68 12.85
CA ILE A 125 13.21 -12.94 12.63
C ILE A 125 12.27 -13.73 11.73
N GLY A 126 10.96 -13.62 11.94
CA GLY A 126 10.00 -14.24 11.02
C GLY A 126 8.55 -14.08 11.46
N PHE A 127 7.66 -14.65 10.64
CA PHE A 127 6.25 -14.81 10.96
C PHE A 127 5.99 -16.19 11.55
N PHE A 128 4.96 -16.31 12.39
CA PHE A 128 4.47 -17.59 12.91
C PHE A 128 3.54 -18.28 11.88
N GLY A 129 3.99 -18.37 10.62
CA GLY A 129 3.24 -18.94 9.50
C GLY A 129 2.66 -17.90 8.52
N PRO A 130 1.95 -18.37 7.47
CA PRO A 130 1.29 -17.51 6.49
C PRO A 130 0.13 -16.70 7.09
N PRO A 131 -0.37 -15.65 6.41
CA PRO A 131 -1.52 -14.89 6.87
C PRO A 131 -2.75 -15.78 7.04
N ASP A 132 -3.54 -15.47 8.08
CA ASP A 132 -4.87 -16.07 8.27
C ASP A 132 -5.88 -15.55 7.22
N GLU A 133 -7.14 -15.98 7.31
CA GLU A 133 -8.23 -15.58 6.41
C GLU A 133 -8.44 -14.04 6.36
N THR A 134 -8.06 -13.35 7.43
CA THR A 134 -8.14 -11.89 7.57
C THR A 134 -6.89 -11.17 7.04
N GLY A 135 -5.89 -11.90 6.54
CA GLY A 135 -4.62 -11.34 6.13
C GLY A 135 -3.71 -11.00 7.31
N THR A 136 -3.96 -11.55 8.51
CA THR A 136 -3.20 -11.22 9.72
C THR A 136 -2.05 -12.21 9.93
N VAL A 137 -0.87 -11.69 10.26
CA VAL A 137 0.32 -12.49 10.65
C VAL A 137 0.79 -12.11 12.04
N GLY A 138 1.18 -13.10 12.84
CA GLY A 138 1.96 -12.89 14.06
C GLY A 138 3.46 -12.93 13.74
N LEU A 139 4.27 -12.10 14.42
CA LEU A 139 5.72 -12.05 14.19
C LEU A 139 6.53 -12.12 15.48
N GLY A 140 7.78 -12.57 15.33
CA GLY A 140 8.78 -12.59 16.38
C GLY A 140 10.16 -12.24 15.83
N TYR A 141 11.02 -11.68 16.69
CA TYR A 141 12.39 -11.36 16.34
C TYR A 141 13.28 -11.28 17.59
N GLY A 142 14.58 -11.42 17.37
CA GLY A 142 15.56 -11.00 18.33
C GLY A 142 16.98 -11.05 17.80
N VAL A 143 17.86 -10.34 18.49
CA VAL A 143 19.27 -10.21 18.14
C VAL A 143 20.12 -10.57 19.35
N ALA A 144 21.35 -11.00 19.11
CA ALA A 144 22.30 -11.34 20.16
C ALA A 144 22.58 -10.12 21.06
N PRO A 145 22.76 -10.30 22.39
CA PRO A 145 22.93 -9.20 23.33
C PRO A 145 24.07 -8.23 22.98
N GLU A 146 25.13 -8.72 22.33
CA GLU A 146 26.33 -7.95 21.99
C GLU A 146 26.10 -6.90 20.88
N VAL A 147 25.02 -7.08 20.10
CA VAL A 147 24.65 -6.20 18.98
C VAL A 147 23.38 -5.40 19.25
N GLU A 148 22.79 -5.52 20.43
CA GLU A 148 21.66 -4.71 20.86
C GLU A 148 21.99 -3.20 20.84
N GLY A 149 20.94 -2.37 20.73
CA GLY A 149 21.09 -0.91 20.71
C GLY A 149 21.69 -0.33 19.41
N ARG A 150 22.10 -1.16 18.45
CA ARG A 150 22.68 -0.72 17.16
C ARG A 150 21.64 -0.54 16.03
N GLY A 151 20.38 -0.79 16.34
CA GLY A 151 19.25 -0.61 15.43
C GLY A 151 19.01 -1.76 14.44
N TYR A 152 19.74 -2.88 14.54
CA TYR A 152 19.59 -4.01 13.61
C TYR A 152 18.20 -4.66 13.66
N ALA A 153 17.65 -4.88 14.86
CA ALA A 153 16.30 -5.44 15.00
C ALA A 153 15.23 -4.55 14.33
N THR A 154 15.31 -3.23 14.49
CA THR A 154 14.41 -2.28 13.82
C THR A 154 14.56 -2.30 12.30
N GLU A 155 15.80 -2.36 11.80
CA GLU A 155 16.08 -2.42 10.37
C GLU A 155 15.54 -3.72 9.74
N ALA A 156 15.81 -4.86 10.37
CA ALA A 156 15.30 -6.16 9.94
C ALA A 156 13.77 -6.20 9.95
N LEU A 157 13.15 -5.75 11.04
CA LEU A 157 11.69 -5.77 11.19
C LEU A 157 10.98 -4.91 10.16
N ARG A 158 11.49 -3.69 9.88
CA ARG A 158 10.93 -2.84 8.81
C ARG A 158 11.02 -3.52 7.45
N ALA A 159 12.18 -4.05 7.10
CA ALA A 159 12.38 -4.70 5.81
C ALA A 159 11.48 -5.94 5.64
N LEU A 160 11.29 -6.73 6.70
CA LEU A 160 10.37 -7.86 6.68
C LEU A 160 8.91 -7.41 6.49
N LEU A 161 8.46 -6.39 7.23
CA LEU A 161 7.10 -5.85 7.14
C LEU A 161 6.82 -5.23 5.77
N ASP A 162 7.76 -4.44 5.25
CA ASP A 162 7.67 -3.85 3.91
C ASP A 162 7.53 -4.95 2.84
N ARG A 163 8.34 -6.00 2.95
CA ARG A 163 8.26 -7.14 2.03
C ARG A 163 6.91 -7.86 2.16
N ALA A 164 6.45 -8.11 3.38
CA ALA A 164 5.19 -8.79 3.63
C ALA A 164 3.98 -8.03 3.08
N PHE A 165 3.89 -6.72 3.35
CA PHE A 165 2.79 -5.90 2.84
C PHE A 165 2.83 -5.72 1.33
N SER A 166 4.02 -5.74 0.71
CA SER A 166 4.16 -5.69 -0.76
C SER A 166 3.53 -6.89 -1.49
N THR A 167 3.26 -8.00 -0.79
CA THR A 167 2.60 -9.17 -1.40
C THR A 167 1.11 -8.97 -1.65
N GLY A 168 0.47 -8.00 -0.98
CA GLY A 168 -0.98 -7.80 -0.98
C GLY A 168 -1.78 -8.83 -0.18
N GLY A 169 -1.18 -9.96 0.22
CA GLY A 169 -1.81 -11.00 1.04
C GLY A 169 -1.81 -10.69 2.53
N VAL A 170 -0.81 -9.95 3.01
CA VAL A 170 -0.68 -9.54 4.41
C VAL A 170 -1.32 -8.16 4.59
N ARG A 171 -2.36 -8.09 5.42
CA ARG A 171 -3.12 -6.87 5.76
C ARG A 171 -2.80 -6.35 7.15
N ARG A 172 -2.33 -7.20 8.06
CA ARG A 172 -2.02 -6.81 9.45
C ARG A 172 -0.92 -7.67 10.04
N ALA A 173 -0.03 -7.04 10.78
CA ALA A 173 1.03 -7.68 11.55
C ALA A 173 0.79 -7.45 13.04
N LEU A 174 0.88 -8.51 13.83
CA LEU A 174 0.73 -8.52 15.28
C LEU A 174 2.03 -8.97 15.95
N ALA A 175 2.35 -8.32 17.07
CA ALA A 175 3.41 -8.74 17.96
C ALA A 175 3.01 -8.37 19.39
N ASP A 176 3.55 -9.06 20.37
CA ASP A 176 3.46 -8.63 21.77
C ASP A 176 4.85 -8.56 22.39
N THR A 177 4.92 -7.95 23.57
CA THR A 177 6.14 -7.88 24.37
C THR A 177 5.85 -7.74 25.86
N ASP A 178 6.65 -8.38 26.72
CA ASP A 178 6.59 -8.18 28.18
C ASP A 178 6.69 -6.69 28.54
N HIS A 179 6.00 -6.29 29.62
CA HIS A 179 6.05 -4.91 30.14
C HIS A 179 7.47 -4.46 30.48
N GLY A 180 8.33 -5.39 30.93
CA GLY A 180 9.73 -5.11 31.26
C GLY A 180 10.66 -4.98 30.07
N ASN A 181 10.26 -5.46 28.89
CA ASN A 181 11.12 -5.49 27.71
C ASN A 181 11.07 -4.17 26.92
N LEU A 182 11.66 -3.13 27.52
CA LEU A 182 11.75 -1.80 26.91
C LEU A 182 12.55 -1.79 25.59
N GLY A 183 13.40 -2.78 25.35
CA GLY A 183 14.16 -2.92 24.11
C GLY A 183 13.23 -3.25 22.94
N SER A 184 12.45 -4.32 23.08
CA SER A 184 11.46 -4.76 22.11
C SER A 184 10.37 -3.71 21.89
N GLN A 185 9.84 -3.11 22.96
CA GLN A 185 8.86 -2.01 22.84
C GLN A 185 9.36 -0.89 21.92
N ARG A 186 10.61 -0.42 22.11
CA ARG A 186 11.20 0.61 21.25
C ARG A 186 11.43 0.13 19.82
N VAL A 187 11.76 -1.15 19.62
CA VAL A 187 11.94 -1.70 18.27
C VAL A 187 10.60 -1.76 17.54
N LEU A 188 9.55 -2.24 18.19
CA LEU A 188 8.18 -2.30 17.65
C LEU A 188 7.68 -0.90 17.26
N GLU A 189 7.78 0.07 18.18
CA GLU A 189 7.37 1.45 17.92
C GLU A 189 8.17 2.09 16.78
N LYS A 190 9.49 1.90 16.74
CA LYS A 190 10.32 2.41 15.64
C LYS A 190 10.02 1.71 14.32
N ALA A 191 9.65 0.44 14.32
CA ALA A 191 9.24 -0.28 13.12
C ALA A 191 7.83 0.11 12.64
N GLY A 192 7.12 0.96 13.39
CA GLY A 192 5.83 1.52 13.00
C GLY A 192 4.64 0.82 13.66
N LEU A 193 4.85 -0.25 14.42
CA LEU A 193 3.77 -0.89 15.17
C LEU A 193 3.33 0.01 16.32
N ARG A 194 2.02 0.03 16.57
CA ARG A 194 1.40 0.79 17.66
C ARG A 194 0.87 -0.18 18.71
N ARG A 195 1.04 0.18 19.99
CA ARG A 195 0.42 -0.57 21.09
C ARG A 195 -1.09 -0.43 21.01
N ILE A 196 -1.80 -1.55 20.88
CA ILE A 196 -3.27 -1.60 20.76
C ILE A 196 -3.96 -1.99 22.07
N SER A 197 -3.30 -2.78 22.91
CA SER A 197 -3.83 -3.20 24.21
C SER A 197 -2.71 -3.65 25.13
N SER A 198 -3.05 -3.94 26.37
CA SER A 198 -2.14 -4.53 27.35
C SER A 198 -2.94 -5.40 28.31
N ASP A 199 -2.40 -6.55 28.68
CA ASP A 199 -2.90 -7.36 29.79
C ASP A 199 -1.92 -7.29 30.97
N ASP A 200 -2.10 -8.16 31.97
CA ASP A 200 -1.29 -8.18 33.19
C ASP A 200 0.20 -8.47 32.95
N THR A 201 0.56 -9.03 31.79
CA THR A 201 1.91 -9.52 31.48
C THR A 201 2.49 -8.91 30.21
N LEU A 202 1.66 -8.64 29.21
CA LEU A 202 2.07 -8.31 27.86
C LEU A 202 1.49 -6.97 27.38
N HIS A 203 2.26 -6.31 26.53
CA HIS A 203 1.78 -5.24 25.65
C HIS A 203 1.58 -5.80 24.25
N HIS A 204 0.41 -5.57 23.67
CA HIS A 204 0.06 -6.04 22.33
C HIS A 204 0.23 -4.89 21.33
N TYR A 205 0.88 -5.16 20.21
CA TYR A 205 1.20 -4.23 19.14
C TYR A 205 0.62 -4.69 17.81
N ALA A 206 0.22 -3.73 16.99
CA ALA A 206 -0.20 -3.99 15.63
C ALA A 206 0.34 -2.95 14.65
N LEU A 207 0.58 -3.40 13.43
CA LEU A 207 0.71 -2.56 12.26
C LEU A 207 -0.18 -3.12 11.16
N SER A 208 -1.12 -2.33 10.68
CA SER A 208 -1.82 -2.67 9.46
C SER A 208 -0.92 -2.37 8.27
N ALA A 209 -1.05 -3.17 7.22
CA ALA A 209 -0.49 -2.81 5.92
C ALA A 209 -0.87 -1.36 5.64
N PRO A 210 0.00 -0.59 4.98
CA PRO A 210 -0.41 0.69 4.44
C PRO A 210 -1.61 0.40 3.56
N THR A 211 -2.80 0.68 4.08
CA THR A 211 -3.92 1.05 3.24
C THR A 211 -3.36 2.14 2.34
N THR A 212 -3.81 2.23 1.09
CA THR A 212 -3.59 3.39 0.22
C THR A 212 -4.22 4.68 0.80
N ASP A 213 -4.29 4.75 2.12
CA ASP A 213 -5.05 5.61 3.00
C ASP A 213 -4.42 5.51 4.41
N ALA A 214 -3.22 6.07 4.61
CA ALA A 214 -2.50 5.99 5.89
C ALA A 214 -2.29 7.38 6.50
N GLY A 215 -2.97 7.65 7.64
CA GLY A 215 -2.43 8.51 8.70
C GLY A 215 -3.21 9.77 9.11
N ARG A 216 -4.34 9.62 9.81
CA ARG A 216 -4.80 10.57 10.86
C ARG A 216 -5.64 9.79 11.88
N GLU A 217 -5.56 10.16 13.16
CA GLU A 217 -6.44 9.65 14.22
C GLU A 217 -7.91 9.63 13.76
N ASP A 218 -8.63 8.55 14.11
CA ASP A 218 -9.98 8.15 13.68
C ASP A 218 -10.94 9.26 13.23
N THR A 219 -10.75 9.69 12.00
CA THR A 219 -11.81 10.03 11.04
C THR A 219 -11.21 9.71 9.66
N PRO A 220 -11.83 8.84 8.83
CA PRO A 220 -11.29 8.52 7.52
C PRO A 220 -11.05 9.81 6.74
N VAL A 221 -9.78 10.10 6.44
CA VAL A 221 -9.41 11.34 5.77
C VAL A 221 -9.58 11.11 4.28
N ARG A 222 -10.59 11.74 3.69
CA ARG A 222 -10.90 11.57 2.28
C ARG A 222 -9.70 11.99 1.42
N THR A 223 -9.40 11.24 0.37
CA THR A 223 -8.32 11.54 -0.59
C THR A 223 -8.73 12.68 -1.52
N LEU A 224 -7.86 13.69 -1.70
CA LEU A 224 -7.97 14.66 -2.79
C LEU A 224 -7.23 14.14 -4.03
N THR A 225 -8.01 13.79 -5.06
CA THR A 225 -7.49 13.31 -6.34
C THR A 225 -7.58 14.42 -7.39
N TYR A 226 -6.45 14.80 -7.99
CA TYR A 226 -6.44 15.61 -9.20
C TYR A 226 -6.58 14.70 -10.43
N TYR A 227 -7.82 14.50 -10.87
CA TYR A 227 -8.17 13.70 -12.04
C TYR A 227 -8.40 14.62 -13.24
N VAL A 228 -7.43 14.65 -14.16
CA VAL A 228 -7.33 15.70 -15.19
C VAL A 228 -6.73 15.17 -16.48
N ALA A 229 -7.19 15.73 -17.62
CA ALA A 229 -6.58 15.47 -18.92
C ALA A 229 -5.40 16.41 -19.16
N THR A 230 -4.32 15.89 -19.73
CA THR A 230 -3.12 16.67 -20.04
C THR A 230 -2.55 16.25 -21.39
N THR A 231 -1.94 17.19 -22.09
CA THR A 231 -1.05 16.93 -23.23
C THR A 231 0.28 16.33 -22.77
N LEU A 232 1.06 15.79 -23.69
CA LEU A 232 2.41 15.24 -23.42
C LEU A 232 3.37 16.30 -22.85
N ASP A 233 3.18 17.56 -23.23
CA ASP A 233 3.95 18.73 -22.79
C ASP A 233 3.34 19.45 -21.57
N GLY A 234 2.32 18.86 -20.92
CA GLY A 234 1.88 19.28 -19.58
C GLY A 234 0.82 20.38 -19.54
N PHE A 235 0.01 20.54 -20.58
CA PHE A 235 -1.07 21.52 -20.65
C PHE A 235 -2.46 20.85 -20.56
N ILE A 236 -3.38 21.50 -19.83
CA ILE A 236 -4.75 21.02 -19.60
C ILE A 236 -5.79 21.73 -20.48
N ALA A 237 -5.40 22.80 -21.17
CA ALA A 237 -6.22 23.51 -22.13
C ALA A 237 -5.34 24.34 -23.08
N GLY A 238 -5.93 24.75 -24.21
CA GLY A 238 -5.33 25.70 -25.14
C GLY A 238 -5.10 27.09 -24.51
N PRO A 239 -4.38 27.98 -25.21
CA PRO A 239 -4.05 29.32 -24.70
C PRO A 239 -5.27 30.24 -24.54
N ASP A 240 -6.39 29.93 -25.19
CA ASP A 240 -7.68 30.62 -25.04
C ASP A 240 -8.41 30.24 -23.74
N GLY A 241 -8.02 29.13 -23.10
CA GLY A 241 -8.64 28.62 -21.87
C GLY A 241 -10.08 28.13 -22.06
N GLY A 242 -10.49 27.83 -23.30
CA GLY A 242 -11.80 27.27 -23.63
C GLY A 242 -11.95 25.81 -23.19
N ASP A 243 -13.11 25.20 -23.49
CA ASP A 243 -13.31 23.76 -23.27
C ASP A 243 -12.31 22.96 -24.12
N PRO A 244 -11.38 22.21 -23.49
CA PRO A 244 -10.42 21.41 -24.22
C PRO A 244 -11.05 20.13 -24.80
N THR A 245 -12.27 19.77 -24.39
CA THR A 245 -12.96 18.56 -24.81
C THR A 245 -13.36 18.65 -26.28
N GLY A 246 -12.88 17.72 -27.11
CA GLY A 246 -13.14 17.71 -28.56
C GLY A 246 -12.38 18.78 -29.36
N THR A 247 -11.54 19.60 -28.71
CA THR A 247 -10.69 20.59 -29.37
C THR A 247 -9.21 20.26 -29.21
N VAL A 248 -8.78 20.00 -27.97
CA VAL A 248 -7.42 19.56 -27.62
C VAL A 248 -7.40 18.07 -27.27
N PHE A 249 -8.44 17.58 -26.61
CA PHE A 249 -8.56 16.19 -26.18
C PHE A 249 -9.69 15.50 -26.93
N ASP A 250 -9.33 14.57 -27.81
CA ASP A 250 -10.27 13.76 -28.56
C ASP A 250 -11.06 12.83 -27.62
N VAL A 251 -12.37 12.72 -27.87
CA VAL A 251 -13.27 11.83 -27.12
C VAL A 251 -13.55 10.59 -27.96
N THR A 252 -12.70 9.58 -27.82
CA THR A 252 -12.80 8.34 -28.59
C THR A 252 -13.72 7.31 -27.90
N PRO A 253 -14.28 6.33 -28.63
CA PRO A 253 -15.16 5.32 -28.05
C PRO A 253 -14.51 4.49 -26.93
N ASP A 254 -13.23 4.15 -27.05
CA ASP A 254 -12.46 3.44 -26.03
C ASP A 254 -12.20 4.29 -24.77
N TYR A 255 -11.96 5.60 -24.93
CA TYR A 255 -11.88 6.54 -23.82
C TYR A 255 -13.21 6.60 -23.05
N VAL A 256 -14.32 6.75 -23.77
CA VAL A 256 -15.67 6.81 -23.18
C VAL A 256 -16.00 5.51 -22.46
N ALA A 257 -15.69 4.34 -23.05
CA ALA A 257 -15.89 3.05 -22.43
C ALA A 257 -15.06 2.90 -21.15
N HIS A 258 -13.78 3.30 -21.17
CA HIS A 258 -12.91 3.23 -20.00
C HIS A 258 -13.40 4.12 -18.85
N VAL A 259 -13.75 5.38 -19.14
CA VAL A 259 -14.28 6.32 -18.13
C VAL A 259 -15.60 5.81 -17.57
N THR A 260 -16.49 5.28 -18.40
CA THR A 260 -17.78 4.73 -17.94
C THR A 260 -17.59 3.55 -16.99
N ALA A 261 -16.61 2.68 -17.26
CA ALA A 261 -16.36 1.50 -16.44
C ALA A 261 -15.66 1.83 -15.10
N HIS A 262 -14.74 2.78 -15.08
CA HIS A 262 -13.84 2.99 -13.93
C HIS A 262 -14.06 4.30 -13.19
N TYR A 263 -14.65 5.31 -13.84
CA TYR A 263 -14.89 6.66 -13.29
C TYR A 263 -16.26 7.23 -13.71
N PRO A 264 -17.37 6.46 -13.65
CA PRO A 264 -18.66 6.90 -14.20
C PRO A 264 -19.18 8.21 -13.56
N GLU A 265 -18.82 8.50 -12.31
CA GLU A 265 -19.15 9.74 -11.61
C GLU A 265 -18.48 10.98 -12.21
N THR A 266 -17.42 10.83 -13.00
CA THR A 266 -16.73 11.95 -13.65
C THR A 266 -17.38 12.39 -14.97
N LEU A 267 -18.37 11.63 -15.45
CA LEU A 267 -19.19 12.02 -16.59
C LEU A 267 -20.20 13.10 -16.15
N PRO A 268 -20.32 14.21 -16.88
CA PRO A 268 -21.34 15.22 -16.60
C PRO A 268 -22.76 14.65 -16.65
N GLY A 269 -23.69 15.22 -15.88
CA GLY A 269 -25.09 14.79 -15.80
C GLY A 269 -25.77 14.60 -17.17
N PRO A 270 -25.69 15.58 -18.09
CA PRO A 270 -26.22 15.42 -19.45
C PRO A 270 -25.61 14.25 -20.22
N ALA A 271 -24.29 14.02 -20.07
CA ALA A 271 -23.61 12.89 -20.72
C ALA A 271 -24.05 11.55 -20.12
N ARG A 272 -24.19 11.46 -18.78
CA ARG A 272 -24.71 10.27 -18.10
C ARG A 272 -26.11 9.91 -18.58
N GLN A 273 -26.99 10.91 -18.73
CA GLN A 273 -28.34 10.71 -19.27
C GLN A 273 -28.31 10.24 -20.72
N ALA A 274 -27.54 10.91 -21.58
CA ALA A 274 -27.42 10.54 -23.00
C ALA A 274 -26.86 9.13 -23.21
N MET A 275 -25.98 8.67 -22.32
CA MET A 275 -25.32 7.36 -22.39
C MET A 275 -26.01 6.27 -21.56
N GLY A 276 -27.07 6.59 -20.82
CA GLY A 276 -27.77 5.62 -19.95
C GLY A 276 -26.93 5.15 -18.74
N VAL A 277 -25.98 5.95 -18.27
CA VAL A 277 -25.10 5.60 -17.14
C VAL A 277 -25.82 5.82 -15.81
N THR A 278 -26.18 4.73 -15.14
CA THR A 278 -26.89 4.74 -13.85
C THR A 278 -26.00 4.43 -12.65
N ALA A 279 -24.74 3.99 -12.87
CA ALA A 279 -23.82 3.63 -11.79
C ALA A 279 -23.53 4.81 -10.85
N GLU A 280 -23.66 4.63 -9.54
CA GLU A 280 -23.48 5.68 -8.52
C GLU A 280 -22.03 6.18 -8.36
N GLY A 281 -21.07 5.57 -9.07
CA GLY A 281 -19.64 5.84 -8.92
C GLY A 281 -19.07 5.23 -7.65
N THR A 282 -17.79 4.88 -7.66
CA THR A 282 -17.14 4.18 -6.54
C THR A 282 -16.03 5.00 -5.88
N ARG A 283 -15.50 6.03 -6.55
CA ARG A 283 -14.32 6.78 -6.10
C ARG A 283 -14.67 8.14 -5.54
N PHE A 284 -15.59 8.89 -6.13
CA PHE A 284 -15.88 10.27 -5.71
C PHE A 284 -17.34 10.49 -5.35
N ASP A 285 -17.55 11.32 -4.32
CA ASP A 285 -18.89 11.88 -3.99
C ASP A 285 -18.87 13.41 -3.94
N THR A 286 -17.72 14.03 -4.16
CA THR A 286 -17.48 15.48 -4.07
C THR A 286 -16.60 15.90 -5.23
N VAL A 287 -16.97 17.01 -5.88
CA VAL A 287 -16.20 17.63 -6.95
C VAL A 287 -15.87 19.08 -6.59
N LEU A 288 -14.63 19.47 -6.85
CA LEU A 288 -14.10 20.80 -6.64
C LEU A 288 -13.69 21.39 -7.98
N GLU A 289 -14.13 22.62 -8.24
CA GLU A 289 -13.65 23.36 -9.39
C GLU A 289 -13.41 24.84 -9.13
N GLY A 290 -12.50 25.43 -9.92
CA GLY A 290 -12.25 26.87 -9.91
C GLY A 290 -13.24 27.61 -10.80
N ARG A 291 -13.45 28.91 -10.52
CA ARG A 291 -14.40 29.77 -11.24
C ARG A 291 -14.33 29.70 -12.77
N ARG A 292 -13.14 29.60 -13.37
CA ARG A 292 -12.98 29.55 -14.83
C ARG A 292 -13.46 28.22 -15.41
N SER A 293 -13.18 27.09 -14.75
CA SER A 293 -13.71 25.79 -15.13
C SER A 293 -15.24 25.79 -15.07
N TYR A 294 -15.80 26.34 -13.99
CA TYR A 294 -17.26 26.46 -13.86
C TYR A 294 -17.88 27.34 -14.96
N GLN A 295 -17.17 28.37 -15.43
CA GLN A 295 -17.66 29.23 -16.52
C GLN A 295 -17.91 28.44 -17.81
N VAL A 296 -17.09 27.43 -18.10
CA VAL A 296 -17.25 26.60 -19.31
C VAL A 296 -18.61 25.90 -19.30
N GLY A 297 -19.01 25.34 -18.16
CA GLY A 297 -20.35 24.75 -17.99
C GLY A 297 -21.47 25.79 -18.15
N LEU A 298 -21.32 26.96 -17.52
CA LEU A 298 -22.30 28.04 -17.63
C LEU A 298 -22.49 28.53 -19.07
N ASP A 299 -21.40 28.69 -19.82
CA ASP A 299 -21.43 29.10 -21.23
C ASP A 299 -22.12 28.05 -22.12
N ALA A 300 -22.04 26.77 -21.73
CA ALA A 300 -22.77 25.67 -22.35
C ALA A 300 -24.23 25.52 -21.86
N GLY A 301 -24.71 26.41 -20.99
CA GLY A 301 -26.06 26.35 -20.42
C GLY A 301 -26.24 25.29 -19.32
N VAL A 302 -25.15 24.78 -18.76
CA VAL A 302 -25.14 23.77 -17.70
C VAL A 302 -24.80 24.43 -16.37
N THR A 303 -25.81 24.62 -15.51
CA THR A 303 -25.66 25.30 -14.22
C THR A 303 -25.05 24.41 -13.13
N ASP A 304 -25.21 23.10 -13.25
CA ASP A 304 -24.50 22.09 -12.46
C ASP A 304 -24.13 20.91 -13.37
N ALA A 305 -22.84 20.75 -13.67
CA ALA A 305 -22.35 19.66 -14.51
C ALA A 305 -22.39 18.31 -13.78
N TYR A 306 -22.40 18.29 -12.45
CA TYR A 306 -22.27 17.08 -11.64
C TYR A 306 -23.32 17.01 -10.53
N PRO A 307 -24.62 17.01 -10.87
CA PRO A 307 -25.72 17.06 -9.88
C PRO A 307 -25.79 15.81 -8.97
N HIS A 308 -25.07 14.75 -9.32
CA HIS A 308 -24.92 13.54 -8.51
C HIS A 308 -23.75 13.61 -7.52
N LEU A 309 -23.00 14.72 -7.46
CA LEU A 309 -21.88 14.94 -6.54
C LEU A 309 -22.11 16.19 -5.69
N ARG A 310 -21.48 16.25 -4.51
CA ARG A 310 -21.36 17.51 -3.76
C ARG A 310 -20.45 18.46 -4.53
N HIS A 311 -21.00 19.54 -5.06
CA HIS A 311 -20.29 20.41 -6.00
C HIS A 311 -19.86 21.73 -5.33
N TYR A 312 -18.54 21.97 -5.29
CA TYR A 312 -17.95 23.20 -4.76
C TYR A 312 -17.22 23.99 -5.83
N VAL A 313 -17.55 25.27 -5.95
CA VAL A 313 -16.93 26.23 -6.88
C VAL A 313 -16.14 27.26 -6.10
N PHE A 314 -14.81 27.24 -6.24
CA PHE A 314 -13.92 28.22 -5.62
C PHE A 314 -13.86 29.49 -6.46
N SER A 315 -14.31 30.60 -5.88
CA SER A 315 -14.34 31.89 -6.56
C SER A 315 -14.24 33.06 -5.58
N ARG A 316 -13.50 34.09 -5.98
CA ARG A 316 -13.47 35.37 -5.25
C ARG A 316 -14.50 36.39 -5.77
N THR A 317 -15.08 36.12 -6.95
CA THR A 317 -15.93 37.07 -7.67
C THR A 317 -17.37 36.60 -7.84
N LEU A 318 -17.58 35.28 -7.91
CA LEU A 318 -18.91 34.69 -7.85
C LEU A 318 -19.32 34.62 -6.38
N THR A 319 -20.47 35.19 -6.05
CA THR A 319 -21.03 35.14 -4.70
C THR A 319 -22.14 34.11 -4.57
N THR A 320 -22.79 33.77 -5.68
CA THR A 320 -23.92 32.84 -5.72
C THR A 320 -23.90 32.09 -7.05
N ALA A 321 -24.04 30.76 -7.00
CA ALA A 321 -24.18 29.94 -8.20
C ALA A 321 -25.63 30.00 -8.72
N PRO A 322 -25.86 29.93 -10.04
CA PRO A 322 -27.21 29.84 -10.60
C PRO A 322 -27.98 28.61 -10.11
N ASP A 323 -27.29 27.49 -9.90
CA ASP A 323 -27.88 26.29 -9.31
C ASP A 323 -27.72 26.31 -7.78
N PRO A 324 -28.81 26.16 -7.00
CA PRO A 324 -28.74 26.20 -5.54
C PRO A 324 -28.00 25.01 -4.93
N ALA A 325 -27.80 23.91 -5.65
CA ALA A 325 -27.04 22.75 -5.17
C ALA A 325 -25.52 23.00 -5.21
N VAL A 326 -25.07 23.97 -6.02
CA VAL A 326 -23.66 24.31 -6.19
C VAL A 326 -23.20 25.28 -5.11
N GLN A 327 -22.20 24.87 -4.33
CA GLN A 327 -21.69 25.63 -3.20
C GLN A 327 -20.53 26.53 -3.64
N VAL A 328 -20.70 27.85 -3.55
CA VAL A 328 -19.64 28.80 -3.86
C VAL A 328 -18.75 29.04 -2.64
N VAL A 329 -17.45 28.81 -2.79
CA VAL A 329 -16.45 28.99 -1.74
C VAL A 329 -15.58 30.21 -2.04
N ALA A 330 -15.71 31.25 -1.21
CA ALA A 330 -14.92 32.48 -1.33
C ALA A 330 -13.67 32.52 -0.43
N GLY A 331 -13.55 31.59 0.50
CA GLY A 331 -12.49 31.53 1.52
C GLY A 331 -11.19 30.87 1.05
N ASP A 332 -10.37 30.46 2.02
CA ASP A 332 -9.12 29.75 1.76
C ASP A 332 -9.40 28.34 1.19
N PRO A 333 -8.94 28.04 -0.04
CA PRO A 333 -9.13 26.72 -0.63
C PRO A 333 -8.45 25.60 0.17
N VAL A 334 -7.30 25.87 0.79
CA VAL A 334 -6.56 24.85 1.57
C VAL A 334 -7.33 24.48 2.83
N ALA A 335 -7.80 25.47 3.59
CA ALA A 335 -8.64 25.24 4.76
C ALA A 335 -9.91 24.44 4.41
N THR A 336 -10.61 24.85 3.35
CA THR A 336 -11.83 24.16 2.89
C THR A 336 -11.56 22.71 2.52
N VAL A 337 -10.49 22.44 1.77
CA VAL A 337 -10.12 21.07 1.41
C VAL A 337 -9.79 20.25 2.65
N ARG A 338 -9.03 20.79 3.62
CA ARG A 338 -8.73 20.07 4.86
C ARG A 338 -9.97 19.74 5.68
N GLU A 339 -10.95 20.65 5.71
CA GLU A 339 -12.25 20.40 6.33
C GLU A 339 -13.02 19.30 5.59
N LEU A 340 -13.09 19.37 4.27
CA LEU A 340 -13.73 18.34 3.45
C LEU A 340 -13.06 16.98 3.63
N LYS A 341 -11.73 16.94 3.65
CA LYS A 341 -10.94 15.72 3.90
C LYS A 341 -11.25 15.13 5.27
N ALA A 342 -11.58 15.95 6.27
CA ALA A 342 -11.95 15.47 7.61
C ALA A 342 -13.41 14.99 7.73
N GLN A 343 -14.24 15.11 6.70
CA GLN A 343 -15.62 14.62 6.71
C GLN A 343 -15.68 13.15 6.28
N GLN A 344 -16.76 12.45 6.63
CA GLN A 344 -17.04 11.14 6.04
C GLN A 344 -17.47 11.25 4.57
N GLY A 345 -17.15 10.24 3.77
CA GLY A 345 -17.52 10.15 2.35
C GLY A 345 -16.49 9.40 1.50
N LYS A 346 -16.78 9.28 0.20
CA LYS A 346 -15.84 8.81 -0.84
C LYS A 346 -14.76 9.87 -1.12
N GLY A 347 -13.85 9.66 -2.06
CA GLY A 347 -12.83 10.65 -2.43
C GLY A 347 -13.38 12.00 -2.89
N ILE A 348 -12.48 12.98 -2.96
CA ILE A 348 -12.72 14.34 -3.45
C ILE A 348 -12.03 14.48 -4.80
N TRP A 349 -12.80 14.79 -5.85
CA TRP A 349 -12.29 15.03 -7.19
C TRP A 349 -12.01 16.52 -7.40
N LEU A 350 -10.76 16.87 -7.69
CA LEU A 350 -10.42 18.17 -8.26
C LEU A 350 -10.49 18.06 -9.79
N VAL A 351 -11.47 18.71 -10.43
CA VAL A 351 -11.57 18.73 -11.90
C VAL A 351 -10.63 19.78 -12.52
N GLY A 352 -10.33 20.85 -11.78
CA GLY A 352 -9.50 21.96 -12.23
C GLY A 352 -10.02 23.31 -11.69
N GLY A 353 -9.63 24.45 -12.21
CA GLY A 353 -8.57 24.66 -13.20
C GLY A 353 -7.19 24.76 -12.55
N ALA A 354 -6.18 24.98 -13.38
CA ALA A 354 -4.78 25.00 -13.00
C ALA A 354 -4.43 25.94 -11.83
N GLU A 355 -5.13 27.07 -11.67
CA GLU A 355 -4.90 27.99 -10.54
C GLU A 355 -5.35 27.38 -9.20
N LEU A 356 -6.51 26.71 -9.18
CA LEU A 356 -6.99 26.02 -7.98
C LEU A 356 -6.08 24.82 -7.67
N ALA A 357 -5.70 24.05 -8.69
CA ALA A 357 -4.76 22.95 -8.53
C ALA A 357 -3.39 23.43 -8.01
N GLY A 358 -2.90 24.57 -8.49
CA GLY A 358 -1.67 25.19 -7.98
C GLY A 358 -1.78 25.65 -6.54
N ALA A 359 -2.94 26.21 -6.14
CA ALA A 359 -3.20 26.59 -4.75
C ALA A 359 -3.31 25.38 -3.81
N LEU A 360 -3.88 24.27 -4.30
CA LEU A 360 -4.06 23.02 -3.56
C LEU A 360 -2.88 22.05 -3.69
N TYR A 361 -1.79 22.46 -4.32
CA TYR A 361 -0.68 21.56 -4.69
C TYR A 361 -0.13 20.72 -3.52
N ALA A 362 -0.09 21.29 -2.31
CA ALA A 362 0.40 20.61 -1.11
C ALA A 362 -0.62 19.65 -0.48
N GLU A 363 -1.89 19.74 -0.85
CA GLU A 363 -3.00 18.95 -0.32
C GLU A 363 -3.42 17.80 -1.24
N ILE A 364 -2.92 17.78 -2.49
CA ILE A 364 -3.18 16.71 -3.45
C ILE A 364 -2.49 15.42 -2.98
N ASP A 365 -3.28 14.37 -2.82
CA ASP A 365 -2.82 13.06 -2.36
C ASP A 365 -2.61 12.09 -3.55
N GLU A 366 -3.45 12.22 -4.58
CA GLU A 366 -3.43 11.36 -5.76
C GLU A 366 -3.50 12.20 -7.05
N LEU A 367 -2.74 11.79 -8.07
CA LEU A 367 -2.86 12.30 -9.43
C LEU A 367 -3.40 11.20 -10.32
N VAL A 368 -4.44 11.48 -11.09
CA VAL A 368 -4.85 10.63 -12.21
C VAL A 368 -4.73 11.46 -13.48
N LEU A 369 -3.62 11.24 -14.19
CA LEU A 369 -3.29 11.96 -15.40
C LEU A 369 -3.79 11.18 -16.61
N LYS A 370 -4.71 11.78 -17.37
CA LYS A 370 -5.16 11.27 -18.66
C LYS A 370 -4.30 11.92 -19.73
N VAL A 371 -3.14 11.33 -19.97
CA VAL A 371 -2.14 11.84 -20.91
C VAL A 371 -2.59 11.53 -22.32
N ASN A 372 -2.96 12.58 -23.06
CA ASN A 372 -3.40 12.49 -24.45
C ASN A 372 -2.17 12.57 -25.38
N PRO A 373 -2.15 11.81 -26.50
CA PRO A 373 -1.00 11.72 -27.40
C PRO A 373 -0.85 12.95 -28.33
N VAL A 374 -0.91 14.15 -27.75
CA VAL A 374 -0.83 15.44 -28.44
C VAL A 374 0.08 16.40 -27.66
N THR A 375 0.61 17.41 -28.36
CA THR A 375 1.33 18.55 -27.78
C THR A 375 0.73 19.85 -28.30
N VAL A 376 0.66 20.89 -27.47
CA VAL A 376 0.12 22.20 -27.86
C VAL A 376 1.16 23.32 -27.84
N GLY A 377 2.33 23.09 -27.27
CA GLY A 377 3.45 24.02 -27.16
C GLY A 377 3.23 25.18 -26.18
N SER A 378 1.99 25.65 -26.05
CA SER A 378 1.58 26.68 -25.09
C SER A 378 0.11 26.52 -24.73
N GLY A 379 -0.25 26.80 -23.48
CA GLY A 379 -1.60 26.67 -22.99
C GLY A 379 -1.69 26.89 -21.49
N ILE A 380 -2.78 26.42 -20.89
CA ILE A 380 -2.94 26.42 -19.44
C ILE A 380 -2.15 25.22 -18.86
N PRO A 381 -1.09 25.42 -18.05
CA PRO A 381 -0.28 24.32 -17.54
C PRO A 381 -1.05 23.51 -16.51
N LEU A 382 -0.59 22.29 -16.22
CA LEU A 382 -1.16 21.41 -15.19
C LEU A 382 -1.30 22.09 -13.81
N PHE A 383 -0.32 22.91 -13.42
CA PHE A 383 -0.36 23.72 -12.20
C PHE A 383 0.01 25.17 -12.51
N ALA A 384 -0.93 26.10 -12.31
CA ALA A 384 -0.70 27.53 -12.49
C ALA A 384 -0.54 28.22 -11.13
N GLY A 385 0.27 29.28 -11.07
CA GLY A 385 0.43 30.10 -9.86
C GLY A 385 1.32 29.51 -8.76
N LYS A 386 1.91 28.31 -8.95
CA LYS A 386 2.90 27.73 -8.03
C LYS A 386 4.15 28.61 -7.99
N ARG A 387 4.47 29.16 -6.81
CA ARG A 387 5.70 29.93 -6.56
C ARG A 387 6.56 29.18 -5.53
N GLY A 388 7.64 28.57 -5.98
CA GLY A 388 8.63 27.91 -5.12
C GLY A 388 8.89 26.44 -5.46
N ALA A 389 10.09 25.98 -5.12
CA ALA A 389 10.57 24.61 -5.32
C ALA A 389 10.06 23.65 -4.22
N ASP A 390 8.74 23.50 -4.11
CA ASP A 390 8.14 22.42 -3.31
C ASP A 390 8.10 21.16 -4.19
N LEU A 391 9.15 20.36 -4.14
CA LEU A 391 9.20 19.08 -4.86
C LEU A 391 8.26 18.10 -4.15
N ARG A 392 7.29 17.57 -4.90
CA ARG A 392 6.45 16.47 -4.44
C ARG A 392 6.80 15.23 -5.23
N SER A 393 7.09 14.16 -4.51
CA SER A 393 7.35 12.85 -5.09
C SER A 393 6.07 12.04 -5.10
N PHE A 394 5.80 11.39 -6.22
CA PHE A 394 4.69 10.47 -6.35
C PHE A 394 5.22 9.12 -6.84
N ALA A 395 4.57 8.03 -6.41
CA ALA A 395 4.78 6.69 -6.91
C ALA A 395 3.69 6.37 -7.94
N LEU A 396 4.06 5.83 -9.10
CA LEU A 396 3.08 5.26 -10.03
C LEU A 396 2.46 4.03 -9.35
N THR A 397 1.16 4.05 -9.14
CA THR A 397 0.43 2.96 -8.47
C THR A 397 -0.44 2.16 -9.42
N ASP A 398 -0.89 2.77 -10.53
CA ASP A 398 -1.67 2.09 -11.55
C ASP A 398 -1.52 2.79 -12.91
N HIS A 399 -1.73 2.05 -14.00
CA HIS A 399 -1.76 2.61 -15.35
C HIS A 399 -2.63 1.81 -16.32
N THR A 400 -3.22 2.49 -17.29
CA THR A 400 -3.90 1.87 -18.43
C THR A 400 -3.60 2.68 -19.70
N VAL A 401 -3.21 2.00 -20.78
CA VAL A 401 -3.03 2.62 -22.10
C VAL A 401 -4.15 2.14 -23.02
N LEU A 402 -4.90 3.08 -23.57
CA LEU A 402 -6.02 2.79 -24.44
C LEU A 402 -5.59 2.65 -25.91
N PRO A 403 -6.37 1.96 -26.77
CA PRO A 403 -6.09 1.87 -28.22
C PRO A 403 -5.93 3.22 -28.92
N SER A 404 -6.64 4.26 -28.47
CA SER A 404 -6.49 5.66 -28.92
C SER A 404 -5.13 6.28 -28.60
N GLY A 405 -4.30 5.63 -27.79
CA GLY A 405 -3.02 6.15 -27.31
C GLY A 405 -3.12 7.01 -26.06
N VAL A 406 -4.33 7.26 -25.53
CA VAL A 406 -4.51 7.94 -24.24
C VAL A 406 -4.04 7.03 -23.11
N ALA A 407 -3.18 7.55 -22.24
CA ALA A 407 -2.69 6.84 -21.07
C ALA A 407 -3.32 7.42 -19.79
N PHE A 408 -3.97 6.58 -19.00
CA PHE A 408 -4.40 6.87 -17.64
C PHE A 408 -3.28 6.45 -16.71
N LEU A 409 -2.67 7.41 -16.02
CA LEU A 409 -1.57 7.17 -15.09
C LEU A 409 -2.00 7.62 -13.69
N THR A 410 -2.08 6.68 -12.75
CA THR A 410 -2.45 6.93 -11.36
C THR A 410 -1.19 6.98 -10.51
N TYR A 411 -1.03 8.07 -9.79
CA TYR A 411 0.10 8.27 -8.90
C TYR A 411 -0.38 8.62 -7.48
N ALA A 412 0.14 7.91 -6.49
CA ALA A 412 -0.05 8.26 -5.08
C ALA A 412 1.15 9.04 -4.55
N ARG A 413 0.90 10.02 -3.68
CA ARG A 413 1.96 10.77 -3.00
C ARG A 413 2.82 9.83 -2.15
N ARG A 414 4.15 10.03 -2.20
CA ARG A 414 5.12 9.32 -1.35
C ARG A 414 5.29 9.96 0.02
#